data_AF-A0A958D824-F1
#
_entry.id   AF-A0A958D824-F1
#
_cell.length_a   1.000
_cell.length_b   1.000
_cell.length_c   1.000
_cell.angle_alpha   90.00
_cell.angle_beta   90.00
_cell.angle_gamma   90.00
#
_symmetry.space_group_name_H-M   'P 1'
#
loop_
_entity.id
_entity.type
_entity.pdbx_description
1 polymer ?
#
loop_
_entity_poly.entity_id
_entity_poly.type
_entity_poly.pdbx_seq_one_letter_code
_entity_poly.pdbx_strand_id
1 'polypeptide(L)'
;MRSLPGDSASRSAALLHVDLPSRGIQPLSSPDLLVDAEDTPDGETSLATWQVAGCLLSPEDALPWLARLPERDRLPPQVTLGADVKFWRMVARFQLSLLARQRFVPALPEPVAPAAGSQKSQATYRAAWQPSLDDSADRTRLEQLAAAMPPVCRALRLPDDPANPPGPAGLLTNFLHTVTDACVRGWAAQSAATAARVPVRSELRWRNALLRADPAVDGSAGDLARLAGQVNDWLAQLRTDGDAAFRLCFRLEPPEEPPVERNERAWQLRYLLQAADDLSLLVPAEQVWQARGQKLRYLDRRFDQPQEQMLAGLGKASRLFAPIEESLHAARPEAAALTTEEAYTFLRETALLLEESGFGVLAPQWWGRRGASNRLGARLNLRPAQQKAPSGGVGGMSFERIVSVDWSLALGDEPLTLKELERLASLKQPL
;
A
#
# COMPACT_ATOMS: atom_id res chain seq x y z
N MET A 1 -5.18 -30.74 -29.91
CA MET A 1 -5.30 -30.42 -28.47
C MET A 1 -5.55 -28.93 -28.37
N ARG A 2 -6.58 -28.53 -27.61
CA ARG A 2 -7.32 -27.26 -27.71
C ARG A 2 -6.46 -25.99 -27.62
N SER A 3 -6.77 -25.04 -28.50
CA SER A 3 -6.43 -23.62 -28.41
C SER A 3 -6.94 -23.03 -27.09
N LEU A 4 -6.08 -22.28 -26.39
CA LEU A 4 -6.46 -21.34 -25.34
C LEU A 4 -6.41 -19.91 -25.95
N PRO A 5 -7.42 -19.06 -25.72
CA PRO A 5 -7.46 -17.71 -26.27
C PRO A 5 -6.59 -16.78 -25.41
N GLY A 6 -5.67 -16.07 -26.06
CA GLY A 6 -4.82 -15.06 -25.41
C GLY A 6 -3.37 -15.02 -25.90
N ASP A 7 -3.08 -15.36 -27.16
CA ASP A 7 -1.75 -15.18 -27.75
C ASP A 7 -1.69 -13.84 -28.47
N SER A 8 -1.52 -12.79 -27.69
CA SER A 8 -0.89 -11.55 -28.15
C SER A 8 0.14 -11.10 -27.11
N ALA A 9 0.92 -12.05 -26.59
CA ALA A 9 2.11 -11.76 -25.81
C ALA A 9 3.22 -11.39 -26.80
N SER A 10 3.74 -10.16 -26.73
CA SER A 10 4.85 -9.70 -27.57
C SER A 10 6.16 -10.28 -27.07
N ARG A 11 6.30 -11.62 -27.13
CA ARG A 11 7.53 -12.32 -26.77
C ARG A 11 8.51 -12.21 -27.93
N SER A 12 9.63 -11.53 -27.71
CA SER A 12 10.73 -11.53 -28.67
C SER A 12 11.88 -12.39 -28.16
N ALA A 13 12.39 -13.28 -29.01
CA ALA A 13 13.64 -13.97 -28.75
C ALA A 13 14.79 -12.95 -28.82
N ALA A 14 15.69 -12.98 -27.84
CA ALA A 14 16.83 -12.08 -27.76
C ALA A 14 18.08 -12.82 -27.32
N LEU A 15 19.22 -12.40 -27.85
CA LEU A 15 20.54 -12.79 -27.34
C LEU A 15 20.96 -11.79 -26.27
N LEU A 16 21.10 -12.26 -25.04
CA LEU A 16 21.44 -11.46 -23.87
C LEU A 16 22.87 -11.74 -23.46
N HIS A 17 23.57 -10.70 -22.98
CA HIS A 17 24.90 -10.84 -22.41
C HIS A 17 24.79 -10.85 -20.89
N VAL A 18 25.23 -11.94 -20.28
CA VAL A 18 25.11 -12.16 -18.83
C VAL A 18 26.48 -12.48 -18.25
N ASP A 19 26.86 -11.78 -17.19
CA ASP A 19 28.10 -12.04 -16.46
C ASP A 19 27.87 -13.17 -15.45
N LEU A 20 28.51 -14.32 -15.69
CA LEU A 20 28.33 -15.53 -14.89
C LEU A 20 29.65 -15.96 -14.24
N PRO A 21 29.61 -16.51 -13.01
CA PRO A 21 30.75 -17.21 -12.43
C PRO A 21 31.22 -18.31 -13.37
N SER A 22 32.51 -18.32 -13.70
CA SER A 22 33.08 -19.17 -14.73
C SER A 22 34.42 -19.73 -14.27
N ARG A 23 34.77 -20.92 -14.77
CA ARG A 23 36.09 -21.53 -14.62
C ARG A 23 36.60 -21.94 -15.99
N GLY A 24 37.75 -21.39 -16.39
CA GLY A 24 38.28 -21.59 -17.74
C GLY A 24 37.31 -21.08 -18.82
N ILE A 25 36.84 -22.00 -19.67
CA ILE A 25 35.95 -21.73 -20.80
C ILE A 25 34.52 -22.23 -20.59
N GLN A 26 34.07 -22.40 -19.34
CA GLN A 26 32.72 -22.85 -19.02
C GLN A 26 32.10 -22.04 -17.88
N PRO A 27 30.80 -21.70 -17.96
CA PRO A 27 30.07 -21.15 -16.83
C PRO A 27 29.88 -22.23 -15.76
N LEU A 28 29.89 -21.82 -14.50
CA LEU A 28 29.60 -22.72 -13.39
C LEU A 28 28.11 -23.11 -13.38
N SER A 29 27.85 -24.37 -13.07
CA SER A 29 26.49 -24.87 -12.84
C SER A 29 25.82 -24.16 -11.65
N SER A 30 24.49 -24.07 -11.71
CA SER A 30 23.71 -23.53 -10.59
C SER A 30 23.93 -24.37 -9.33
N PRO A 31 24.22 -23.76 -8.17
CA PRO A 31 24.40 -24.48 -6.92
C PRO A 31 23.09 -25.13 -6.40
N ASP A 32 21.94 -24.69 -6.91
CA ASP A 32 20.62 -25.25 -6.58
C ASP A 32 20.29 -26.53 -7.39
N LEU A 33 21.11 -26.87 -8.39
CA LEU A 33 21.00 -28.10 -9.14
C LEU A 33 21.98 -29.12 -8.56
N LEU A 34 21.48 -30.30 -8.20
CA LEU A 34 22.34 -31.42 -7.84
C LEU A 34 23.02 -31.93 -9.11
N VAL A 35 24.24 -31.45 -9.35
CA VAL A 35 25.12 -31.95 -10.41
C VAL A 35 26.19 -32.81 -9.76
N ASP A 36 26.57 -33.91 -10.39
CA ASP A 36 27.63 -34.78 -9.88
C ASP A 36 28.95 -34.01 -9.83
N ALA A 37 29.72 -34.17 -8.74
CA ALA A 37 30.91 -33.38 -8.45
C ALA A 37 32.03 -33.51 -9.52
N GLU A 38 31.96 -34.56 -10.34
CA GLU A 38 32.90 -34.84 -11.43
C GLU A 38 32.79 -33.86 -12.61
N ASP A 39 31.69 -33.12 -12.75
CA ASP A 39 31.47 -32.13 -13.81
C ASP A 39 31.95 -30.72 -13.47
N THR A 40 32.64 -30.52 -12.34
CA THR A 40 33.10 -29.19 -11.91
C THR A 40 34.42 -28.83 -12.61
N PRO A 41 34.48 -27.79 -13.45
CA PRO A 41 35.72 -27.45 -14.14
C PRO A 41 36.82 -27.05 -13.15
N ASP A 42 38.06 -27.44 -13.44
CA ASP A 42 39.25 -27.04 -12.68
C ASP A 42 39.64 -25.57 -12.98
N GLY A 43 40.08 -24.84 -11.96
CA GLY A 43 40.65 -23.49 -12.11
C GLY A 43 40.06 -22.42 -11.16
N GLU A 44 40.67 -21.23 -11.20
CA GLU A 44 40.20 -20.07 -10.45
C GLU A 44 38.86 -19.56 -10.99
N THR A 45 37.99 -19.15 -10.07
CA THR A 45 36.66 -18.66 -10.40
C THR A 45 36.70 -17.17 -10.68
N SER A 46 36.25 -16.77 -11.87
CA SER A 46 36.14 -15.36 -12.27
C SER A 46 34.78 -15.09 -12.93
N LEU A 47 34.41 -13.81 -13.05
CA LEU A 47 33.23 -13.42 -13.81
C LEU A 47 33.61 -13.32 -15.30
N ALA A 48 32.89 -14.05 -16.14
CA ALA A 48 33.02 -13.95 -17.59
C ALA A 48 31.65 -13.68 -18.22
N THR A 49 31.65 -12.97 -19.36
CA THR A 49 30.44 -12.61 -20.09
C THR A 49 30.04 -13.74 -21.04
N TRP A 50 28.80 -14.19 -20.93
CA TRP A 50 28.21 -15.24 -21.75
C TRP A 50 27.04 -14.74 -22.55
N GLN A 51 26.88 -15.27 -23.77
CA GLN A 51 25.69 -15.06 -24.58
C GLN A 51 24.66 -16.13 -24.25
N VAL A 52 23.48 -15.69 -23.82
CA VAL A 52 22.37 -16.56 -23.44
C VAL A 52 21.16 -16.21 -24.29
N ALA A 53 20.54 -17.23 -24.88
CA ALA A 53 19.25 -17.06 -25.55
C ALA A 53 18.14 -16.89 -24.50
N GLY A 54 17.36 -15.82 -24.61
CA GLY A 54 16.27 -15.51 -23.70
C GLY A 54 15.02 -15.02 -24.43
N CYS A 55 13.93 -14.93 -23.68
CA CYS A 55 12.67 -14.33 -24.13
C CYS A 55 12.46 -13.01 -23.38
N LEU A 56 12.31 -11.91 -24.12
CA LEU A 56 11.90 -10.63 -23.55
C LEU A 56 10.38 -10.62 -23.38
N LEU A 57 9.93 -10.20 -22.21
CA LEU A 57 8.52 -10.01 -21.90
C LEU A 57 8.21 -8.52 -21.84
N SER A 58 7.06 -8.12 -22.38
CA SER A 58 6.53 -6.79 -22.13
C SER A 58 6.25 -6.61 -20.62
N PRO A 59 6.27 -5.38 -20.08
CA PRO A 59 5.95 -5.16 -18.67
C PRO A 59 4.54 -5.66 -18.29
N GLU A 60 3.58 -5.56 -19.22
CA GLU A 60 2.20 -6.04 -19.07
C GLU A 60 2.12 -7.57 -18.95
N ASP A 61 2.98 -8.29 -19.66
CA ASP A 61 3.07 -9.76 -19.60
C ASP A 61 3.93 -10.23 -18.43
N ALA A 62 5.00 -9.50 -18.10
CA ALA A 62 5.98 -9.86 -17.07
C ALA A 62 5.36 -9.91 -15.68
N LEU A 63 4.54 -8.92 -15.33
CA LEU A 63 3.90 -8.84 -14.00
C LEU A 63 2.99 -10.05 -13.69
N PRO A 64 1.97 -10.39 -14.51
CA PRO A 64 1.13 -11.55 -14.24
C PRO A 64 1.90 -12.87 -14.36
N TRP A 65 2.90 -12.96 -15.25
CA TRP A 65 3.74 -14.14 -15.35
C TRP A 65 4.53 -14.38 -14.06
N LEU A 66 5.26 -13.37 -13.56
CA LEU A 66 6.04 -13.45 -12.32
C LEU A 66 5.14 -13.76 -11.11
N ALA A 67 3.99 -13.08 -10.99
CA ALA A 67 3.10 -13.24 -9.85
C ALA A 67 2.45 -14.63 -9.76
N ARG A 68 2.25 -15.30 -10.90
CA ARG A 68 1.60 -16.63 -11.02
C ARG A 68 2.58 -17.80 -10.96
N LEU A 69 3.89 -17.55 -10.85
CA LEU A 69 4.88 -18.61 -10.76
C LEU A 69 4.60 -19.55 -9.58
N PRO A 70 4.54 -20.87 -9.82
CA PRO A 70 4.16 -21.85 -8.80
C PRO A 70 5.17 -21.88 -7.64
N GLU A 71 4.69 -22.33 -6.48
CA GLU A 71 5.56 -22.65 -5.36
C GLU A 71 6.28 -23.99 -5.60
N ARG A 72 7.36 -24.23 -4.84
CA ARG A 72 8.23 -25.40 -5.01
C ARG A 72 7.44 -26.71 -5.05
N ASP A 73 6.44 -26.83 -4.19
CA ASP A 73 5.65 -28.07 -4.02
C ASP A 73 4.75 -28.38 -5.23
N ARG A 74 4.58 -27.42 -6.15
CA ARG A 74 3.80 -27.57 -7.38
C ARG A 74 4.66 -27.71 -8.63
N LEU A 75 5.99 -27.67 -8.49
CA LEU A 75 6.91 -27.87 -9.60
C LEU A 75 7.25 -29.37 -9.75
N PRO A 76 7.53 -29.83 -10.98
CA PRO A 76 8.11 -31.15 -11.20
C PRO A 76 9.42 -31.31 -10.40
N PRO A 77 9.75 -32.52 -9.92
CA PRO A 77 10.95 -32.74 -9.11
C PRO A 77 12.28 -32.32 -9.77
N GLN A 78 12.35 -32.32 -11.10
CA GLN A 78 13.54 -31.92 -11.86
C GLN A 78 13.63 -30.40 -12.12
N VAL A 79 12.66 -29.61 -11.69
CA VAL A 79 12.60 -28.16 -11.96
C VAL A 79 12.72 -27.38 -10.66
N THR A 80 13.74 -26.54 -10.58
CA THR A 80 13.90 -25.58 -9.47
C THR A 80 13.87 -24.16 -10.02
N LEU A 81 13.21 -23.25 -9.28
CA LEU A 81 13.27 -21.82 -9.62
C LEU A 81 14.56 -21.22 -9.06
N GLY A 82 15.26 -20.45 -9.89
CA GLY A 82 16.43 -19.68 -9.48
C GLY A 82 16.09 -18.61 -8.43
N ALA A 83 17.12 -18.16 -7.71
CA ALA A 83 16.99 -17.10 -6.69
C ALA A 83 16.48 -15.78 -7.30
N ASP A 84 16.89 -15.47 -8.53
CA ASP A 84 16.41 -14.34 -9.33
C ASP A 84 14.90 -14.39 -9.56
N VAL A 85 14.38 -15.53 -10.04
CA VAL A 85 12.96 -15.70 -10.34
C VAL A 85 12.12 -15.65 -9.07
N LYS A 86 12.60 -16.27 -7.98
CA LYS A 86 11.96 -16.19 -6.65
C LYS A 86 11.91 -14.75 -6.14
N PHE A 87 12.99 -13.99 -6.31
CA PHE A 87 13.08 -12.59 -5.93
C PHE A 87 12.12 -11.73 -6.75
N TRP A 88 12.16 -11.81 -8.08
CA TRP A 88 11.29 -11.03 -8.96
C TRP A 88 9.81 -11.37 -8.79
N ARG A 89 9.46 -12.60 -8.42
CA ARG A 89 8.09 -12.96 -7.98
C ARG A 89 7.67 -12.18 -6.74
N MET A 90 8.55 -12.03 -5.75
CA MET A 90 8.26 -11.25 -4.54
C MET A 90 8.08 -9.77 -4.87
N VAL A 91 8.94 -9.20 -5.72
CA VAL A 91 8.82 -7.82 -6.21
C VAL A 91 7.52 -7.62 -7.00
N ALA A 92 7.16 -8.57 -7.87
CA ALA A 92 5.91 -8.53 -8.63
C ALA A 92 4.66 -8.53 -7.71
N ARG A 93 4.67 -9.33 -6.63
CA ARG A 93 3.60 -9.33 -5.64
C ARG A 93 3.53 -8.02 -4.86
N PHE A 94 4.68 -7.44 -4.53
CA PHE A 94 4.74 -6.10 -3.92
C PHE A 94 4.17 -5.04 -4.86
N GLN A 95 4.56 -5.04 -6.14
CA GLN A 95 4.03 -4.15 -7.18
C GLN A 95 2.49 -4.29 -7.33
N LEU A 96 1.98 -5.53 -7.36
CA LEU A 96 0.53 -5.77 -7.38
C LEU A 96 -0.17 -5.19 -6.15
N SER A 97 0.46 -5.25 -4.96
CA SER A 97 -0.10 -4.65 -3.75
C SER A 97 -0.20 -3.13 -3.81
N LEU A 98 0.76 -2.46 -4.47
CA LEU A 98 0.72 -1.01 -4.71
C LEU A 98 -0.40 -0.67 -5.69
N LEU A 99 -0.47 -1.39 -6.80
CA LEU A 99 -1.51 -1.21 -7.82
C LEU A 99 -2.92 -1.45 -7.27
N ALA A 100 -3.12 -2.51 -6.49
CA ALA A 100 -4.42 -2.85 -5.89
C ALA A 100 -4.90 -1.78 -4.89
N ARG A 101 -3.96 -1.14 -4.18
CA ARG A 101 -4.23 -0.01 -3.27
C ARG A 101 -4.24 1.34 -4.00
N GLN A 102 -4.20 1.35 -5.33
CA GLN A 102 -4.17 2.56 -6.17
C GLN A 102 -3.02 3.53 -5.80
N ARG A 103 -1.88 2.99 -5.35
CA ARG A 103 -0.70 3.75 -4.93
C ARG A 103 0.17 4.11 -6.12
N PHE A 104 -0.33 4.97 -6.99
CA PHE A 104 0.42 5.50 -8.13
C PHE A 104 0.03 6.95 -8.39
N VAL A 105 0.98 7.73 -8.92
CA VAL A 105 0.83 9.15 -9.19
C VAL A 105 1.30 9.49 -10.60
N PRO A 106 0.67 10.49 -11.25
CA PRO A 106 1.16 10.99 -12.52
C PRO A 106 2.44 11.80 -12.30
N ALA A 107 3.43 11.62 -13.16
CA ALA A 107 4.72 12.27 -13.06
C ALA A 107 5.17 12.82 -14.41
N LEU A 108 6.11 13.77 -14.35
CA LEU A 108 6.86 14.28 -15.49
C LEU A 108 8.35 14.23 -15.12
N PRO A 109 9.00 13.05 -15.22
CA PRO A 109 10.39 12.89 -14.84
C PRO A 109 11.30 13.80 -15.66
N GLU A 110 12.47 14.10 -15.11
CA GLU A 110 13.52 14.81 -15.83
C GLU A 110 13.83 14.11 -17.16
N PRO A 111 14.12 14.88 -18.21
CA PRO A 111 14.24 14.33 -19.54
C PRO A 111 15.54 13.53 -19.62
N VAL A 112 15.45 12.28 -20.06
CA VAL A 112 16.63 11.45 -20.29
C VAL A 112 17.39 12.03 -21.47
N ALA A 113 18.70 12.23 -21.30
CA ALA A 113 19.57 12.66 -22.38
C ALA A 113 19.47 11.67 -23.56
N PRO A 114 19.45 12.16 -24.80
CA PRO A 114 19.41 11.26 -25.96
C PRO A 114 20.60 10.30 -25.91
N ALA A 115 20.33 9.00 -26.12
CA ALA A 115 21.39 8.00 -26.26
C ALA A 115 22.37 8.42 -27.37
N ALA A 116 23.66 8.15 -27.15
CA ALA A 116 24.70 8.52 -28.09
C ALA A 116 24.41 7.88 -29.47
N GLY A 117 24.20 8.71 -30.49
CA GLY A 117 23.85 8.27 -31.85
C GLY A 117 22.37 8.38 -32.23
N SER A 118 21.48 8.85 -31.34
CA SER A 118 20.09 9.13 -31.73
C SER A 118 19.98 10.43 -32.55
N GLN A 119 19.13 10.42 -33.58
CA GLN A 119 18.86 11.62 -34.43
C GLN A 119 18.18 12.78 -33.68
N LYS A 120 17.72 12.56 -32.44
CA LYS A 120 17.07 13.60 -31.63
C LYS A 120 18.13 14.35 -30.82
N SER A 121 18.47 15.57 -31.23
CA SER A 121 19.43 16.43 -30.51
C SER A 121 18.92 17.01 -29.19
N GLN A 122 17.63 16.84 -28.84
CA GLN A 122 17.04 17.42 -27.63
C GLN A 122 16.47 16.34 -26.69
N ALA A 123 16.71 16.55 -25.39
CA ALA A 123 16.17 15.76 -24.32
C ALA A 123 14.63 15.80 -24.36
N THR A 124 13.99 14.64 -24.34
CA THR A 124 12.53 14.51 -24.49
C THR A 124 11.90 14.24 -23.14
N TYR A 125 10.98 15.09 -22.71
CA TYR A 125 10.15 14.80 -21.53
C TYR A 125 9.12 13.72 -21.85
N ARG A 126 8.93 12.80 -20.91
CA ARG A 126 7.99 11.70 -21.04
C ARG A 126 7.02 11.72 -19.87
N ALA A 127 5.72 11.71 -20.16
CA ALA A 127 4.69 11.54 -19.16
C ALA A 127 4.72 10.10 -18.65
N ALA A 128 4.78 9.91 -17.34
CA ALA A 128 4.87 8.59 -16.72
C ALA A 128 3.95 8.45 -15.51
N TRP A 129 3.45 7.25 -15.26
CA TRP A 129 2.88 6.89 -13.95
C TRP A 129 3.96 6.26 -13.09
N GLN A 130 4.09 6.73 -11.85
CA GLN A 130 5.07 6.24 -10.88
C GLN A 130 4.38 5.67 -9.65
N PRO A 131 4.95 4.64 -9.00
CA PRO A 131 4.45 4.15 -7.74
C PRO A 131 4.57 5.25 -6.66
N SER A 132 3.53 5.40 -5.83
CA SER A 132 3.60 6.25 -4.64
C SER A 132 4.09 5.40 -3.46
N LEU A 133 5.28 5.74 -2.96
CA LEU A 133 5.95 5.08 -1.85
C LEU A 133 5.97 5.96 -0.59
N ASP A 134 4.92 6.75 -0.36
CA ASP A 134 4.88 7.67 0.78
C ASP A 134 4.70 6.93 2.12
N ASP A 135 4.13 5.72 2.09
CA ASP A 135 4.02 4.83 3.25
C ASP A 135 5.42 4.35 3.71
N SER A 136 5.73 4.55 4.99
CA SER A 136 6.97 4.06 5.62
C SER A 136 7.11 2.55 5.53
N ALA A 137 6.01 1.79 5.65
CA ALA A 137 6.04 0.34 5.53
C ALA A 137 6.45 -0.10 4.11
N ASP A 138 5.99 0.60 3.08
CA ASP A 138 6.35 0.29 1.69
C ASP A 138 7.80 0.67 1.37
N ARG A 139 8.32 1.78 1.93
CA ARG A 139 9.75 2.13 1.82
C ARG A 139 10.65 1.12 2.51
N THR A 140 10.34 0.73 3.75
CA THR A 140 11.10 -0.30 4.47
C THR A 140 11.09 -1.63 3.70
N ARG A 141 9.95 -2.03 3.12
CA ARG A 141 9.91 -3.23 2.25
C ARG A 141 10.80 -3.07 1.03
N LEU A 142 10.80 -1.91 0.38
CA LEU A 142 11.67 -1.65 -0.77
C LEU A 142 13.16 -1.72 -0.41
N GLU A 143 13.55 -1.15 0.73
CA GLU A 143 14.91 -1.21 1.26
C GLU A 143 15.32 -2.66 1.57
N GLN A 144 14.44 -3.42 2.22
CA GLN A 144 14.66 -4.85 2.49
C GLN A 144 14.81 -5.65 1.20
N LEU A 145 13.99 -5.38 0.18
CA LEU A 145 14.11 -6.00 -1.14
C LEU A 145 15.45 -5.64 -1.81
N ALA A 146 15.86 -4.38 -1.73
CA ALA A 146 17.14 -3.94 -2.30
C ALA A 146 18.32 -4.63 -1.62
N ALA A 147 18.30 -4.71 -0.28
CA ALA A 147 19.34 -5.38 0.51
C ALA A 147 19.38 -6.90 0.27
N ALA A 148 18.22 -7.53 0.08
CA ALA A 148 18.10 -8.96 -0.16
C ALA A 148 18.28 -9.38 -1.63
N MET A 149 18.56 -8.44 -2.55
CA MET A 149 18.61 -8.73 -3.98
C MET A 149 19.74 -9.73 -4.31
N PRO A 150 19.41 -10.92 -4.85
CA PRO A 150 20.41 -11.87 -5.32
C PRO A 150 21.32 -11.25 -6.38
N PRO A 151 22.66 -11.47 -6.33
CA PRO A 151 23.59 -10.92 -7.33
C PRO A 151 23.24 -11.28 -8.78
N VAL A 152 22.68 -12.47 -9.00
CA VAL A 152 22.23 -12.94 -10.31
C VAL A 152 21.18 -12.02 -10.96
N CYS A 153 20.37 -11.27 -10.18
CA CYS A 153 19.45 -10.28 -10.72
C CYS A 153 20.15 -9.13 -11.45
N ARG A 154 21.43 -8.89 -11.17
CA ARG A 154 22.26 -7.84 -11.77
C ARG A 154 23.27 -8.39 -12.78
N ALA A 155 23.17 -9.68 -13.12
CA ALA A 155 24.10 -10.33 -14.03
C ALA A 155 23.90 -9.89 -15.49
N LEU A 156 22.73 -9.36 -15.84
CA LEU A 156 22.45 -8.90 -17.20
C LEU A 156 23.23 -7.60 -17.50
N ARG A 157 24.06 -7.62 -18.55
CA ARG A 157 24.73 -6.41 -19.04
C ARG A 157 23.75 -5.59 -19.87
N LEU A 158 23.40 -4.41 -19.36
CA LEU A 158 22.54 -3.47 -20.08
C LEU A 158 23.31 -2.77 -21.21
N PRO A 159 22.71 -2.56 -22.39
CA PRO A 159 23.39 -1.92 -23.52
C PRO A 159 23.75 -0.45 -23.27
N ASP A 160 22.94 0.25 -22.45
CA ASP A 160 22.96 1.71 -22.34
C ASP A 160 24.13 2.24 -21.49
N ASP A 161 24.61 1.46 -20.51
CA ASP A 161 25.78 1.80 -19.69
C ASP A 161 26.46 0.51 -19.14
N PRO A 162 27.31 -0.14 -19.95
CA PRO A 162 27.99 -1.36 -19.54
C PRO A 162 29.08 -1.11 -18.47
N ALA A 163 29.50 0.14 -18.26
CA ALA A 163 30.55 0.49 -17.30
C ALA A 163 30.01 0.69 -15.88
N ASN A 164 28.74 1.07 -15.75
CA ASN A 164 28.11 1.33 -14.47
C ASN A 164 26.73 0.64 -14.35
N PRO A 165 26.70 -0.68 -14.08
CA PRO A 165 25.45 -1.40 -13.95
C PRO A 165 24.63 -0.84 -12.77
N PRO A 166 23.28 -0.78 -12.90
CA PRO A 166 22.45 -0.22 -11.86
C PRO A 166 22.58 -1.03 -10.56
N GLY A 167 22.76 -0.31 -9.45
CA GLY A 167 22.70 -0.91 -8.13
C GLY A 167 21.31 -1.51 -7.83
N PRO A 168 21.18 -2.31 -6.75
CA PRO A 168 19.92 -2.99 -6.42
C PRO A 168 18.70 -2.06 -6.35
N ALA A 169 18.85 -0.90 -5.70
CA ALA A 169 17.80 0.10 -5.60
C ALA A 169 17.41 0.67 -6.98
N GLY A 170 18.39 0.97 -7.83
CA GLY A 170 18.14 1.49 -9.18
C GLY A 170 17.36 0.50 -10.06
N LEU A 171 17.72 -0.79 -9.99
CA LEU A 171 17.05 -1.84 -10.75
C LEU A 171 15.62 -2.08 -10.26
N LEU A 172 15.38 -2.06 -8.94
CA LEU A 172 14.04 -2.15 -8.37
C LEU A 172 13.17 -0.95 -8.76
N THR A 173 13.69 0.27 -8.57
CA THR A 173 12.98 1.50 -8.94
C THR A 173 12.63 1.50 -10.43
N ASN A 174 13.56 1.10 -11.30
CA ASN A 174 13.29 0.97 -12.73
C ASN A 174 12.15 -0.02 -13.01
N PHE A 175 12.21 -1.24 -12.44
CA PHE A 175 11.15 -2.23 -12.60
C PHE A 175 9.79 -1.72 -12.12
N LEU A 176 9.71 -1.15 -10.91
CA LEU A 176 8.46 -0.66 -10.34
C LEU A 176 7.89 0.50 -11.18
N HIS A 177 8.73 1.42 -11.64
CA HIS A 177 8.31 2.53 -12.51
C HIS A 177 7.78 2.02 -13.85
N THR A 178 8.53 1.14 -14.52
CA THR A 178 8.17 0.61 -15.85
C THR A 178 6.89 -0.21 -15.80
N VAL A 179 6.72 -1.07 -14.79
CA VAL A 179 5.51 -1.89 -14.64
C VAL A 179 4.31 -1.03 -14.22
N THR A 180 4.49 -0.05 -13.32
CA THR A 180 3.41 0.89 -12.95
C THR A 180 2.93 1.66 -14.18
N ASP A 181 3.85 2.23 -14.95
CA ASP A 181 3.51 3.00 -16.15
C ASP A 181 2.74 2.16 -17.15
N ALA A 182 3.25 0.97 -17.49
CA ALA A 182 2.62 0.10 -18.46
C ALA A 182 1.21 -0.36 -18.01
N CYS A 183 1.05 -0.83 -16.77
CA CYS A 183 -0.25 -1.28 -16.28
C CYS A 183 -1.29 -0.15 -16.26
N VAL A 184 -0.95 1.00 -15.69
CA VAL A 184 -1.90 2.12 -15.56
C VAL A 184 -2.28 2.67 -16.93
N ARG A 185 -1.31 2.78 -17.84
CA ARG A 185 -1.54 3.21 -19.23
C ARG A 185 -2.38 2.20 -20.01
N GLY A 186 -2.13 0.90 -19.82
CA GLY A 186 -2.93 -0.17 -20.41
C GLY A 186 -4.39 -0.13 -19.97
N TRP A 187 -4.66 0.19 -18.69
CA TRP A 187 -6.03 0.39 -18.18
C TRP A 187 -6.67 1.69 -18.68
N ALA A 188 -5.90 2.77 -18.72
CA ALA A 188 -6.36 4.07 -19.22
C ALA A 188 -6.75 3.99 -20.70
N ALA A 189 -5.97 3.28 -21.51
CA ALA A 189 -6.23 3.08 -22.94
C ALA A 189 -7.54 2.33 -23.20
N GLN A 190 -7.93 1.38 -22.33
CA GLN A 190 -9.20 0.66 -22.43
C GLN A 190 -10.42 1.56 -22.16
N SER A 191 -10.23 2.63 -21.39
CA SER A 191 -11.31 3.54 -20.96
C SER A 191 -11.39 4.82 -21.80
N ALA A 192 -10.38 5.11 -22.62
CA ALA A 192 -10.29 6.36 -23.34
C ALA A 192 -11.17 6.35 -24.60
N ALA A 193 -12.27 7.12 -24.58
CA ALA A 193 -12.91 7.56 -25.82
C ALA A 193 -11.91 8.44 -26.59
N THR A 194 -11.60 8.07 -27.83
CA THR A 194 -10.72 8.81 -28.73
C THR A 194 -11.18 10.27 -28.84
N ALA A 195 -10.37 11.20 -28.32
CA ALA A 195 -10.59 12.64 -28.51
C ALA A 195 -9.40 13.32 -29.20
N ALA A 196 -9.77 14.23 -30.08
CA ALA A 196 -9.03 14.88 -31.14
C ALA A 196 -8.22 16.13 -30.70
N ARG A 197 -7.36 16.56 -31.63
CA ARG A 197 -6.46 17.73 -31.64
C ARG A 197 -5.42 17.80 -30.51
N VAL A 198 -4.17 18.10 -30.90
CA VAL A 198 -3.07 18.37 -29.97
C VAL A 198 -3.38 19.66 -29.21
N PRO A 199 -3.47 19.63 -27.87
CA PRO A 199 -3.72 20.83 -27.09
C PRO A 199 -2.57 21.85 -27.19
N VAL A 200 -2.91 23.14 -27.12
CA VAL A 200 -1.91 24.24 -27.13
C VAL A 200 -1.15 24.32 -25.81
N ARG A 201 -1.80 24.01 -24.70
CA ARG A 201 -1.27 24.11 -23.33
C ARG A 201 -0.43 22.88 -22.94
N SER A 202 0.74 23.10 -22.33
CA SER A 202 1.67 22.04 -21.94
C SER A 202 1.08 21.07 -20.92
N GLU A 203 0.25 21.57 -19.99
CA GLU A 203 -0.44 20.78 -18.97
C GLU A 203 -1.42 19.78 -19.60
N LEU A 204 -2.12 20.22 -20.66
CA LEU A 204 -3.04 19.36 -21.41
C LEU A 204 -2.31 18.36 -22.30
N ARG A 205 -1.14 18.73 -22.85
CA ARG A 205 -0.27 17.79 -23.59
C ARG A 205 0.28 16.71 -22.66
N TRP A 206 0.75 17.07 -21.48
CA TRP A 206 1.20 16.11 -20.45
C TRP A 206 0.06 15.17 -20.03
N ARG A 207 -1.12 15.71 -19.70
CA ARG A 207 -2.29 14.89 -19.34
C ARG A 207 -2.68 13.92 -20.46
N ASN A 208 -2.67 14.37 -21.71
CA ASN A 208 -2.96 13.49 -22.84
C ASN A 208 -1.89 12.42 -23.04
N ALA A 209 -0.61 12.76 -22.86
CA ALA A 209 0.50 11.82 -22.95
C ALA A 209 0.46 10.76 -21.84
N LEU A 210 -0.09 11.05 -20.64
CA LEU A 210 -0.33 10.04 -19.58
C LEU A 210 -1.34 8.95 -19.98
N LEU A 211 -2.23 9.24 -20.93
CA LEU A 211 -3.35 8.37 -21.31
C LEU A 211 -3.12 7.65 -22.65
N ARG A 212 -2.03 7.97 -23.37
CA ARG A 212 -1.71 7.42 -24.70
C ARG A 212 -0.55 6.44 -24.64
N ALA A 213 -0.40 5.60 -25.67
CA ALA A 213 0.74 4.70 -25.78
C ALA A 213 2.09 5.44 -25.95
N ASP A 214 2.09 6.58 -26.64
CA ASP A 214 3.27 7.45 -26.75
C ASP A 214 3.35 8.38 -25.52
N PRO A 215 4.38 8.23 -24.66
CA PRO A 215 4.54 9.07 -23.49
C PRO A 215 5.20 10.42 -23.80
N ALA A 216 5.66 10.68 -25.03
CA ALA A 216 6.35 11.91 -25.36
C ALA A 216 5.47 13.15 -25.15
N VAL A 217 6.03 14.17 -24.49
CA VAL A 217 5.36 15.45 -24.28
C VAL A 217 6.02 16.51 -25.15
N ASP A 218 5.30 17.00 -26.15
CA ASP A 218 5.78 18.08 -27.01
C ASP A 218 5.81 19.42 -26.27
N GLY A 219 6.86 20.22 -26.47
CA GLY A 219 6.99 21.54 -25.88
C GLY A 219 8.42 22.06 -25.89
N SER A 220 8.59 23.34 -25.55
CA SER A 220 9.93 23.89 -25.33
C SER A 220 10.54 23.30 -24.04
N ALA A 221 11.85 23.12 -24.01
CA ALA A 221 12.53 22.57 -22.83
C ALA A 221 12.29 23.41 -21.57
N GLY A 222 12.24 24.75 -21.70
CA GLY A 222 11.98 25.66 -20.58
C GLY A 222 10.55 25.60 -20.05
N ASP A 223 9.55 25.43 -20.93
CA ASP A 223 8.15 25.29 -20.49
C ASP A 223 7.91 23.92 -19.84
N LEU A 224 8.53 22.86 -20.36
CA LEU A 224 8.41 21.52 -19.80
C LEU A 224 9.17 21.38 -18.47
N ALA A 225 10.33 22.02 -18.32
CA ALA A 225 11.05 22.07 -17.04
C ALA A 225 10.21 22.79 -15.97
N ARG A 226 9.57 23.91 -16.32
CA ARG A 226 8.68 24.64 -15.41
C ARG A 226 7.47 23.79 -15.01
N LEU A 227 6.87 23.10 -15.98
CA LEU A 227 5.75 22.18 -15.71
C LEU A 227 6.19 21.03 -14.80
N ALA A 228 7.36 20.43 -15.04
CA ALA A 228 7.89 19.37 -14.19
C ALA A 228 8.08 19.84 -12.74
N GLY A 229 8.61 21.04 -12.53
CA GLY A 229 8.68 21.68 -11.21
C GLY A 229 7.30 21.84 -10.56
N GLN A 230 6.33 22.38 -11.29
CA GLN A 230 4.95 22.55 -10.79
C GLN A 230 4.26 21.22 -10.43
N VAL A 231 4.49 20.17 -11.24
CA VAL A 231 3.97 18.83 -10.96
C VAL A 231 4.63 18.27 -9.70
N ASN A 232 5.94 18.41 -9.56
CA ASN A 232 6.66 17.96 -8.36
C ASN A 232 6.21 18.70 -7.11
N ASP A 233 6.02 20.02 -7.16
CA ASP A 233 5.52 20.84 -6.04
C ASP A 233 4.09 20.43 -5.65
N TRP A 234 3.24 20.18 -6.64
CA TRP A 234 1.88 19.68 -6.41
C TRP A 234 1.88 18.29 -5.77
N LEU A 235 2.69 17.36 -6.28
CA LEU A 235 2.83 16.02 -5.70
C LEU A 235 3.40 16.09 -4.28
N ALA A 236 4.38 16.96 -4.02
CA ALA A 236 4.97 17.13 -2.69
C ALA A 236 3.93 17.57 -1.65
N GLN A 237 2.93 18.37 -2.03
CA GLN A 237 1.81 18.74 -1.14
C GLN A 237 0.92 17.52 -0.77
N LEU A 238 0.83 16.54 -1.66
CA LEU A 238 0.06 15.30 -1.45
C LEU A 238 0.83 14.28 -0.61
N ARG A 239 2.16 14.35 -0.58
CA ARG A 239 2.97 13.50 0.31
C ARG A 239 2.73 13.95 1.75
N THR A 240 2.17 13.07 2.55
CA THR A 240 2.15 13.24 4.00
C THR A 240 3.51 12.81 4.50
N ASP A 241 4.45 13.76 4.56
CA ASP A 241 5.83 13.65 5.06
C ASP A 241 6.27 12.23 5.43
N GLY A 242 6.44 11.36 4.42
CA GLY A 242 6.95 10.01 4.66
C GLY A 242 8.34 10.08 5.29
N ASP A 243 9.13 11.10 4.94
CA ASP A 243 10.47 11.28 5.49
C ASP A 243 10.50 11.98 6.85
N ALA A 244 9.37 12.47 7.36
CA ALA A 244 9.32 12.85 8.75
C ALA A 244 9.43 11.57 9.57
N ALA A 245 10.40 11.54 10.49
CA ALA A 245 10.51 10.48 11.49
C ALA A 245 9.22 10.33 12.35
N PHE A 246 8.24 11.22 12.17
CA PHE A 246 6.99 11.28 12.91
C PHE A 246 5.82 11.60 11.98
N ARG A 247 4.64 11.07 12.31
CA ARG A 247 3.36 11.35 11.65
C ARG A 247 2.34 11.85 12.66
N LEU A 248 1.37 12.64 12.22
CA LEU A 248 0.24 13.01 13.07
C LEU A 248 -0.66 11.80 13.31
N CYS A 249 -1.09 11.62 14.56
CA CYS A 249 -1.89 10.52 15.03
C CYS A 249 -3.12 11.04 15.78
N PHE A 250 -4.28 10.47 15.47
CA PHE A 250 -5.57 10.78 16.08
C PHE A 250 -5.96 9.66 17.02
N ARG A 251 -6.22 9.98 18.30
CA ARG A 251 -6.76 9.02 19.25
C ARG A 251 -8.17 9.42 19.61
N LEU A 252 -9.13 8.54 19.33
CA LEU A 252 -10.49 8.73 19.78
C LEU A 252 -10.64 8.17 21.20
N GLU A 253 -11.04 9.04 22.13
CA GLU A 253 -11.30 8.72 23.53
C GLU A 253 -12.81 8.78 23.78
N PRO A 254 -13.41 7.68 24.28
CA PRO A 254 -14.81 7.70 24.70
C PRO A 254 -14.99 8.55 25.96
N PRO A 255 -16.17 9.13 26.17
CA PRO A 255 -16.46 9.83 27.42
C PRO A 255 -16.49 8.86 28.61
N GLU A 256 -16.13 9.33 29.79
CA GLU A 256 -16.17 8.55 31.04
C GLU A 256 -17.62 8.19 31.44
N GLU A 257 -18.55 9.11 31.17
CA GLU A 257 -19.98 8.94 31.41
C GLU A 257 -20.76 9.05 30.09
N PRO A 258 -21.87 8.31 29.93
CA PRO A 258 -22.69 8.42 28.73
C PRO A 258 -23.28 9.83 28.61
N PRO A 259 -23.25 10.44 27.43
CA PRO A 259 -23.78 11.78 27.22
C PRO A 259 -25.28 11.82 27.55
N VAL A 260 -25.69 12.88 28.25
CA VAL A 260 -27.08 13.09 28.68
C VAL A 260 -27.91 13.62 27.52
N GLU A 261 -27.31 14.46 26.67
CA GLU A 261 -27.96 15.03 25.49
C GLU A 261 -27.41 14.45 24.18
N ARG A 262 -28.25 14.36 23.15
CA ARG A 262 -27.86 13.80 21.83
C ARG A 262 -26.74 14.59 21.14
N ASN A 263 -26.72 15.91 21.33
CA ASN A 263 -25.75 16.80 20.70
C ASN A 263 -24.58 17.16 21.65
N GLU A 264 -24.47 16.48 22.78
CA GLU A 264 -23.38 16.68 23.70
C GLU A 264 -22.07 16.19 23.08
N ARG A 265 -21.07 17.09 23.02
CA ARG A 265 -19.75 16.79 22.45
C ARG A 265 -18.82 16.16 23.48
N ALA A 266 -19.24 15.01 24.02
CA ALA A 266 -18.55 14.33 25.11
C ALA A 266 -17.32 13.53 24.65
N TRP A 267 -17.25 13.14 23.38
CA TRP A 267 -16.12 12.39 22.83
C TRP A 267 -14.94 13.31 22.52
N GLN A 268 -13.71 12.80 22.68
CA GLN A 268 -12.50 13.58 22.44
C GLN A 268 -11.63 12.91 21.38
N LEU A 269 -11.32 13.64 20.31
CA LEU A 269 -10.33 13.24 19.32
C LEU A 269 -9.01 13.94 19.62
N ARG A 270 -8.12 13.28 20.37
CA ARG A 270 -6.81 13.81 20.78
C ARG A 270 -5.81 13.79 19.63
N TYR A 271 -4.96 14.82 19.58
CA TYR A 271 -3.89 14.94 18.60
C TYR A 271 -2.54 14.56 19.22
N LEU A 272 -1.79 13.70 18.53
CA LEU A 272 -0.47 13.23 18.95
C LEU A 272 0.49 13.20 17.76
N LEU A 273 1.79 13.37 17.99
CA LEU A 273 2.81 12.95 17.03
C LEU A 273 3.25 11.53 17.36
N GLN A 274 3.28 10.65 16.36
CA GLN A 274 3.68 9.25 16.48
C GLN A 274 4.96 9.00 15.69
N ALA A 275 5.95 8.30 16.25
CA ALA A 275 7.14 7.93 15.49
C ALA A 275 6.84 6.90 14.40
N ALA A 276 7.53 7.04 13.25
CA ALA A 276 7.34 6.17 12.10
C ALA A 276 7.94 4.77 12.31
N ASP A 277 8.96 4.64 13.15
CA ASP A 277 9.69 3.39 13.42
C ASP A 277 9.25 2.69 14.73
N ASP A 278 8.66 3.44 15.67
CA ASP A 278 8.02 2.90 16.88
C ASP A 278 6.64 3.50 17.07
N LEU A 279 5.60 2.75 16.69
CA LEU A 279 4.21 3.18 16.78
C LEU A 279 3.70 3.34 18.24
N SER A 280 4.43 2.82 19.22
CA SER A 280 4.08 3.01 20.64
C SER A 280 4.53 4.38 21.17
N LEU A 281 5.50 5.01 20.50
CA LEU A 281 6.03 6.32 20.87
C LEU A 281 5.09 7.43 20.40
N LEU A 282 4.36 8.00 21.36
CA LEU A 282 3.35 9.02 21.14
C LEU A 282 3.64 10.27 21.96
N VAL A 283 3.67 11.42 21.29
CA VAL A 283 3.88 12.74 21.91
C VAL A 283 2.57 13.51 21.85
N PRO A 284 1.91 13.79 22.98
CA PRO A 284 0.69 14.59 23.02
C PRO A 284 0.90 16.01 22.46
N ALA A 285 -0.12 16.56 21.81
CA ALA A 285 -0.11 17.93 21.28
C ALA A 285 0.25 18.99 22.34
N GLU A 286 -0.21 18.82 23.58
CA GLU A 286 0.15 19.70 24.71
C GLU A 286 1.67 19.86 24.83
N GLN A 287 2.43 18.76 24.78
CA GLN A 287 3.89 18.78 24.88
C GLN A 287 4.54 19.42 23.64
N VAL A 288 3.95 19.23 22.46
CA VAL A 288 4.38 19.87 21.22
C VAL A 288 4.23 21.40 21.30
N TRP A 289 3.12 21.89 21.86
CA TRP A 289 2.87 23.32 22.03
C TRP A 289 3.70 23.97 23.15
N GLN A 290 4.11 23.19 24.15
CA GLN A 290 5.02 23.64 25.21
C GLN A 290 6.50 23.69 24.76
N ALA A 291 6.85 22.99 23.67
CA ALA A 291 8.20 22.98 23.13
C ALA A 291 8.67 24.40 22.79
N ARG A 292 9.78 24.84 23.43
CA ARG A 292 10.41 26.13 23.13
C ARG A 292 11.49 25.95 22.08
N GLY A 293 11.16 26.30 20.83
CA GLY A 293 12.09 26.29 19.70
C GLY A 293 11.73 25.24 18.64
N GLN A 294 12.55 25.16 17.59
CA GLN A 294 12.33 24.27 16.45
C GLN A 294 12.69 22.81 16.74
N LYS A 295 12.98 22.43 17.99
CA LYS A 295 13.44 21.08 18.34
C LYS A 295 12.78 20.62 19.62
N LEU A 296 12.09 19.49 19.58
CA LEU A 296 11.60 18.79 20.77
C LEU A 296 12.41 17.51 20.95
N ARG A 297 12.88 17.25 22.17
CA ARG A 297 13.46 15.96 22.56
C ARG A 297 12.42 15.23 23.39
N TYR A 298 12.05 14.03 22.95
CA TYR A 298 11.17 13.14 23.70
C TYR A 298 11.87 11.78 23.77
N LEU A 299 12.19 11.34 25.00
CA LEU A 299 13.10 10.22 25.24
C LEU A 299 14.43 10.43 24.48
N ASP A 300 14.93 9.41 23.78
CA ASP A 300 16.17 9.48 22.98
C ASP A 300 15.95 10.02 21.54
N ARG A 301 14.74 10.52 21.24
CA ARG A 301 14.36 10.97 19.89
C ARG A 301 14.33 12.48 19.79
N ARG A 302 14.68 12.98 18.59
CA ARG A 302 14.67 14.39 18.24
C ARG A 302 13.60 14.65 17.18
N PHE A 303 12.72 15.60 17.47
CA PHE A 303 11.66 16.11 16.60
C PHE A 303 12.07 17.48 16.10
N ASP A 304 12.25 17.63 14.81
CA ASP A 304 12.53 18.93 14.18
C ASP A 304 11.20 19.58 13.76
N GLN A 305 11.01 20.86 14.07
CA GLN A 305 9.82 21.68 13.81
C GLN A 305 8.47 20.98 14.13
N PRO A 306 8.28 20.42 15.35
CA PRO A 306 7.11 19.62 15.68
C PRO A 306 5.79 20.39 15.59
N GLN A 307 5.81 21.70 15.86
CA GLN A 307 4.64 22.57 15.77
C GLN A 307 4.19 22.79 14.31
N GLU A 308 5.14 23.02 13.40
CA GLU A 308 4.84 23.21 11.98
C GLU A 308 4.30 21.91 11.37
N GLN A 309 4.91 20.77 11.71
CA GLN A 309 4.43 19.45 11.26
C GLN A 309 3.02 19.14 11.77
N MET A 310 2.75 19.44 13.06
CA MET A 310 1.41 19.24 13.62
C MET A 310 0.37 20.13 12.93
N LEU A 311 0.66 21.42 12.70
CA LEU A 311 -0.24 22.33 11.99
C LEU A 311 -0.44 21.93 10.53
N ALA A 312 0.62 21.54 9.82
CA ALA A 312 0.53 21.07 8.45
C ALA A 312 -0.33 19.79 8.35
N GLY A 313 -0.14 18.85 9.27
CA GLY A 313 -0.93 17.62 9.36
C GLY A 313 -2.41 17.92 9.67
N LEU A 314 -2.70 18.78 10.65
CA LEU A 314 -4.06 19.16 11.00
C LEU A 314 -4.76 19.92 9.87
N GLY A 315 -4.04 20.78 9.13
CA GLY A 315 -4.59 21.47 7.96
C GLY A 315 -4.89 20.55 6.77
N LYS A 316 -4.19 19.41 6.66
CA LYS A 316 -4.52 18.34 5.72
C LYS A 316 -5.75 17.55 6.20
N ALA A 317 -5.77 17.18 7.48
CA ALA A 317 -6.85 16.38 8.08
C ALA A 317 -8.19 17.13 8.20
N SER A 318 -8.18 18.46 8.35
CA SER A 318 -9.39 19.28 8.40
C SER A 318 -10.25 19.18 7.14
N ARG A 319 -9.63 18.89 5.99
CA ARG A 319 -10.33 18.65 4.71
C ARG A 319 -11.12 17.33 4.70
N LEU A 320 -10.78 16.40 5.59
CA LEU A 320 -11.39 15.08 5.69
C LEU A 320 -12.44 15.01 6.81
N PHE A 321 -12.34 15.86 7.83
CA PHE A 321 -13.23 15.82 8.99
C PHE A 321 -13.47 17.22 9.59
N ALA A 322 -14.70 17.71 9.46
CA ALA A 322 -15.08 19.06 9.88
C ALA A 322 -14.78 19.40 11.36
N PRO A 323 -14.95 18.49 12.34
CA PRO A 323 -14.61 18.80 13.73
C PRO A 323 -13.12 19.15 13.96
N ILE A 324 -12.21 18.68 13.10
CA ILE A 324 -10.79 19.07 13.15
C ILE A 324 -10.65 20.53 12.71
N GLU A 325 -11.36 20.95 11.66
CA GLU A 325 -11.38 22.33 11.19
C GLU A 325 -11.86 23.29 12.29
N GLU A 326 -12.91 22.92 13.01
CA GLU A 326 -13.40 23.73 14.14
C GLU A 326 -12.32 23.89 15.21
N SER A 327 -11.59 22.82 15.55
CA SER A 327 -10.52 22.87 16.56
C SER A 327 -9.38 23.83 16.19
N LEU A 328 -9.14 24.06 14.89
CA LEU A 328 -8.07 24.94 14.40
C LEU A 328 -8.32 26.43 14.68
N HIS A 329 -9.51 26.83 15.14
CA HIS A 329 -9.77 28.20 15.60
C HIS A 329 -9.06 28.52 16.92
N ALA A 330 -8.68 27.51 17.70
CA ALA A 330 -7.89 27.68 18.91
C ALA A 330 -6.40 27.87 18.55
N ALA A 331 -5.69 28.73 19.31
CA ALA A 331 -4.27 28.98 19.07
C ALA A 331 -3.36 27.75 19.30
N ARG A 332 -3.82 26.77 20.08
CA ARG A 332 -3.10 25.53 20.43
C ARG A 332 -4.09 24.36 20.43
N PRO A 333 -4.44 23.82 19.25
CA PRO A 333 -5.40 22.73 19.16
C PRO A 333 -4.80 21.45 19.74
N GLU A 334 -5.43 20.89 20.77
CA GLU A 334 -4.99 19.63 21.41
C GLU A 334 -5.96 18.48 21.15
N ALA A 335 -7.22 18.80 20.85
CA ALA A 335 -8.27 17.84 20.55
C ALA A 335 -9.42 18.49 19.76
N ALA A 336 -10.24 17.67 19.12
CA ALA A 336 -11.60 18.03 18.69
C ALA A 336 -12.64 17.34 19.58
N ALA A 337 -13.63 18.11 20.05
CA ALA A 337 -14.77 17.57 20.77
C ALA A 337 -15.83 17.09 19.77
N LEU A 338 -16.28 15.84 19.90
CA LEU A 338 -17.21 15.18 18.99
C LEU A 338 -18.49 14.77 19.70
N THR A 339 -19.60 14.83 18.98
CA THR A 339 -20.85 14.15 19.35
C THR A 339 -20.72 12.64 19.16
N THR A 340 -21.61 11.85 19.76
CA THR A 340 -21.67 10.40 19.55
C THR A 340 -21.85 10.02 18.07
N GLU A 341 -22.62 10.82 17.32
CA GLU A 341 -22.83 10.61 15.88
C GLU A 341 -21.56 10.87 15.07
N GLU A 342 -20.84 11.97 15.36
CA GLU A 342 -19.55 12.28 14.74
C GLU A 342 -18.47 11.26 15.09
N ALA A 343 -18.44 10.77 16.34
CA ALA A 343 -17.51 9.71 16.77
C ALA A 343 -17.77 8.38 16.04
N TYR A 344 -19.04 8.02 15.82
CA TYR A 344 -19.40 6.85 15.04
C TYR A 344 -19.01 6.99 13.56
N THR A 345 -19.29 8.15 12.96
CA THR A 345 -18.86 8.49 11.58
C THR A 345 -17.35 8.44 11.46
N PHE A 346 -16.63 8.97 12.45
CA PHE A 346 -15.18 8.89 12.49
C PHE A 346 -14.70 7.45 12.44
N LEU A 347 -15.25 6.58 13.28
CA LEU A 347 -14.83 5.17 13.37
C LEU A 347 -15.20 4.33 12.13
N ARG A 348 -16.27 4.68 11.42
CA ARG A 348 -16.75 3.94 10.24
C ARG A 348 -16.10 4.37 8.94
N GLU A 349 -15.85 5.67 8.77
CA GLU A 349 -15.51 6.27 7.48
C GLU A 349 -14.19 7.04 7.57
N THR A 350 -14.13 8.04 8.44
CA THR A 350 -13.01 9.00 8.48
C THR A 350 -11.70 8.36 8.92
N ALA A 351 -11.72 7.43 9.87
CA ALA A 351 -10.54 6.73 10.35
C ALA A 351 -9.81 6.04 9.20
N LEU A 352 -10.55 5.39 8.28
CA LEU A 352 -9.96 4.74 7.12
C LEU A 352 -9.32 5.75 6.17
N LEU A 353 -10.01 6.85 5.88
CA LEU A 353 -9.48 7.92 5.00
C LEU A 353 -8.23 8.58 5.60
N LEU A 354 -8.18 8.76 6.92
CA LEU A 354 -7.02 9.31 7.61
C LEU A 354 -5.84 8.34 7.58
N GLU A 355 -6.06 7.04 7.83
CA GLU A 355 -5.03 6.01 7.71
C GLU A 355 -4.47 5.93 6.28
N GLU A 356 -5.35 5.96 5.26
CA GLU A 356 -4.94 5.98 3.85
C GLU A 356 -4.15 7.24 3.47
N SER A 357 -4.43 8.36 4.15
CA SER A 357 -3.67 9.61 4.03
C SER A 357 -2.35 9.60 4.80
N GLY A 358 -1.98 8.49 5.45
CA GLY A 358 -0.72 8.32 6.17
C GLY A 358 -0.76 8.77 7.64
N PHE A 359 -1.92 9.14 8.17
CA PHE A 359 -2.06 9.47 9.58
C PHE A 359 -2.15 8.22 10.46
N GLY A 360 -1.70 8.33 11.72
CA GLY A 360 -2.00 7.32 12.73
C GLY A 360 -3.44 7.45 13.22
N VAL A 361 -4.14 6.35 13.42
CA VAL A 361 -5.45 6.35 14.10
C VAL A 361 -5.45 5.30 15.20
N LEU A 362 -5.87 5.72 16.39
CA LEU A 362 -6.04 4.87 17.57
C LEU A 362 -7.51 4.89 17.97
N ALA A 363 -8.20 3.81 17.62
CA ALA A 363 -9.57 3.59 18.04
C ALA A 363 -9.64 3.03 19.48
N PRO A 364 -10.76 3.21 20.19
CA PRO A 364 -10.98 2.59 21.49
C PRO A 364 -10.89 1.06 21.40
N GLN A 365 -10.47 0.41 22.50
CA GLN A 365 -10.21 -1.03 22.52
C GLN A 365 -11.43 -1.88 22.16
N TRP A 366 -12.63 -1.45 22.54
CA TRP A 366 -13.89 -2.14 22.25
C TRP A 366 -14.27 -2.11 20.75
N TRP A 367 -13.70 -1.21 19.95
CA TRP A 367 -13.94 -1.12 18.50
C TRP A 367 -13.13 -2.13 17.67
N GLY A 368 -12.25 -2.91 18.31
CA GLY A 368 -11.18 -3.74 17.73
C GLY A 368 -11.39 -4.36 16.33
N ARG A 369 -10.25 -4.54 15.62
CA ARG A 369 -10.07 -4.93 14.20
C ARG A 369 -11.34 -5.42 13.48
N ARG A 370 -11.96 -4.49 12.75
CA ARG A 370 -13.03 -4.68 11.76
C ARG A 370 -14.40 -5.03 12.35
N GLY A 371 -14.92 -4.20 13.26
CA GLY A 371 -16.36 -4.04 13.50
C GLY A 371 -17.14 -5.33 13.81
N ALA A 372 -16.46 -6.37 14.31
CA ALA A 372 -17.03 -7.69 14.53
C ALA A 372 -17.77 -7.78 15.87
N SER A 373 -17.40 -6.97 16.85
CA SER A 373 -17.87 -7.09 18.24
C SER A 373 -19.18 -6.36 18.54
N ASN A 374 -19.61 -5.38 17.73
CA ASN A 374 -20.83 -4.58 17.97
C ASN A 374 -22.00 -4.95 17.06
N ARG A 375 -22.03 -6.15 16.49
CA ARG A 375 -23.19 -6.61 15.72
C ARG A 375 -24.26 -7.11 16.70
N LEU A 376 -25.49 -6.63 16.55
CA LEU A 376 -26.66 -7.24 17.18
C LEU A 376 -26.72 -8.72 16.74
N GLY A 377 -26.50 -9.64 17.68
CA GLY A 377 -26.56 -11.08 17.46
C GLY A 377 -27.77 -11.68 18.17
N ALA A 378 -28.50 -12.59 17.53
CA ALA A 378 -29.49 -13.40 18.22
C ALA A 378 -28.78 -14.61 18.84
N ARG A 379 -28.82 -14.72 20.18
CA ARG A 379 -28.24 -15.86 20.90
C ARG A 379 -29.35 -16.83 21.31
N LEU A 380 -29.17 -18.09 20.93
CA LEU A 380 -30.10 -19.18 21.23
C LEU A 380 -29.67 -19.88 22.53
N ASN A 381 -30.45 -19.74 23.60
CA ASN A 381 -30.22 -20.49 24.82
C ASN A 381 -31.19 -21.68 24.88
N LEU A 382 -30.63 -22.88 24.69
CA LEU A 382 -31.38 -24.14 24.80
C LEU A 382 -31.33 -24.62 26.25
N ARG A 383 -32.49 -24.63 26.93
CA ARG A 383 -32.61 -25.26 28.25
C ARG A 383 -33.32 -26.61 28.10
N PRO A 384 -32.80 -27.69 28.74
CA PRO A 384 -33.53 -28.95 28.80
C PRO A 384 -34.79 -28.75 29.66
N ALA A 385 -35.95 -29.14 29.13
CA ALA A 385 -37.20 -29.02 29.86
C ALA A 385 -37.20 -30.00 31.06
N GLN A 386 -37.08 -29.49 32.29
CA GLN A 386 -37.30 -30.29 33.48
C GLN A 386 -38.81 -30.47 33.70
N GLN A 387 -39.34 -31.63 33.31
CA GLN A 387 -40.59 -32.13 33.87
C GLN A 387 -40.45 -33.57 34.35
N LYS A 388 -40.99 -33.84 35.54
CA LYS A 388 -41.10 -35.17 36.15
C LYS A 388 -41.84 -36.10 35.19
N ALA A 389 -41.23 -37.25 34.90
CA ALA A 389 -41.85 -38.31 34.11
C ALA A 389 -43.16 -38.78 34.77
N PRO A 390 -44.28 -38.83 34.05
CA PRO A 390 -45.44 -39.60 34.50
C PRO A 390 -45.18 -41.09 34.24
N SER A 391 -45.56 -41.92 35.22
CA SER A 391 -45.50 -43.37 35.12
C SER A 391 -46.55 -43.89 34.15
N GLY A 392 -46.11 -44.46 33.03
CA GLY A 392 -46.89 -45.34 32.16
C GLY A 392 -47.36 -44.72 30.84
N GLY A 393 -46.89 -45.28 29.72
CA GLY A 393 -47.47 -45.07 28.39
C GLY A 393 -46.46 -44.80 27.28
N VAL A 394 -46.28 -45.76 26.37
CA VAL A 394 -45.52 -45.64 25.13
C VAL A 394 -46.32 -44.76 24.15
N GLY A 395 -45.85 -43.55 23.86
CA GLY A 395 -46.47 -42.72 22.82
C GLY A 395 -45.95 -41.27 22.74
N GLY A 396 -45.16 -40.99 21.71
CA GLY A 396 -44.94 -39.62 21.19
C GLY A 396 -43.81 -38.81 21.82
N MET A 397 -42.55 -39.17 21.52
CA MET A 397 -41.42 -38.24 21.66
C MET A 397 -41.43 -37.26 20.46
N SER A 398 -42.06 -36.10 20.59
CA SER A 398 -41.83 -34.98 19.67
C SER A 398 -40.64 -34.15 20.18
N PHE A 399 -39.76 -33.74 19.26
CA PHE A 399 -38.53 -32.98 19.55
C PHE A 399 -38.82 -31.64 20.29
N GLU A 400 -40.04 -31.12 20.13
CA GLU A 400 -40.55 -29.92 20.81
C GLU A 400 -40.74 -30.08 22.32
N ARG A 401 -40.82 -31.31 22.86
CA ARG A 401 -40.97 -31.57 24.31
C ARG A 401 -39.65 -31.65 25.07
N ILE A 402 -38.49 -31.63 24.38
CA ILE A 402 -37.17 -31.90 24.99
C ILE A 402 -36.40 -30.59 25.24
N VAL A 403 -36.68 -29.53 24.48
CA VAL A 403 -35.88 -28.30 24.51
C VAL A 403 -36.78 -27.07 24.54
N SER A 404 -36.73 -26.31 25.63
CA SER A 404 -37.27 -24.95 25.65
C SER A 404 -36.26 -24.02 24.99
N VAL A 405 -36.71 -23.33 23.95
CA VAL A 405 -35.89 -22.41 23.15
C VAL A 405 -36.16 -20.99 23.61
N ASP A 406 -35.25 -20.41 24.39
CA ASP A 406 -35.31 -19.00 24.78
C ASP A 406 -34.39 -18.20 23.84
N TRP A 407 -34.98 -17.29 23.06
CA TRP A 407 -34.26 -16.36 22.20
C TRP A 407 -33.93 -15.09 22.99
N SER A 408 -32.65 -14.74 23.09
CA SER A 408 -32.20 -13.47 23.66
C SER A 408 -31.40 -12.68 22.62
N LEU A 409 -31.70 -11.40 22.48
CA LEU A 409 -30.86 -10.47 21.72
C LEU A 409 -29.59 -10.19 22.51
N ALA A 410 -28.45 -10.07 21.82
CA ALA A 410 -27.17 -9.72 22.43
C ALA A 410 -26.47 -8.63 21.60
N LEU A 411 -25.73 -7.76 22.28
CA LEU A 411 -24.79 -6.82 21.66
C LEU A 411 -23.38 -7.33 21.95
N GLY A 412 -22.72 -7.89 20.93
CA GLY A 412 -21.50 -8.65 21.15
C GLY A 412 -21.76 -9.91 21.98
N ASP A 413 -21.07 -10.04 23.13
CA ASP A 413 -21.21 -11.18 24.04
C ASP A 413 -22.21 -10.94 25.19
N GLU A 414 -22.74 -9.72 25.34
CA GLU A 414 -23.65 -9.37 26.45
C GLU A 414 -25.13 -9.53 26.07
N PRO A 415 -25.93 -10.27 26.86
CA PRO A 415 -27.36 -10.43 26.63
C PRO A 415 -28.10 -9.13 26.97
N LEU A 416 -28.91 -8.65 26.02
CA LEU A 416 -29.77 -7.48 26.17
C LEU A 416 -31.17 -7.90 26.64
N THR A 417 -31.64 -7.29 27.73
CA THR A 417 -33.04 -7.42 28.15
C THR A 417 -33.94 -6.49 27.33
N LEU A 418 -35.24 -6.81 27.26
CA LEU A 418 -36.21 -6.02 26.51
C LEU A 418 -36.30 -4.56 27.00
N LYS A 419 -36.13 -4.32 28.30
CA LYS A 419 -36.09 -2.96 28.87
C LYS A 419 -34.83 -2.18 28.48
N GLU A 420 -33.69 -2.85 28.36
CA GLU A 420 -32.44 -2.22 27.90
C GLU A 420 -32.50 -1.93 26.40
N LEU A 421 -33.11 -2.83 25.61
CA LEU A 421 -33.36 -2.60 24.19
C LEU A 421 -34.33 -1.43 23.97
N GLU A 422 -35.41 -1.34 24.75
CA GLU A 422 -36.33 -0.19 24.70
C GLU A 422 -35.63 1.12 25.10
N ARG A 423 -34.73 1.08 26.09
CA ARG A 423 -33.92 2.23 26.48
C ARG A 423 -32.95 2.63 25.38
N LEU A 424 -32.24 1.69 24.76
CA LEU A 424 -31.33 1.95 23.64
C LEU A 424 -32.09 2.43 22.39
N ALA A 425 -33.25 1.85 22.09
CA ALA A 425 -34.12 2.29 21.00
C ALA A 425 -34.68 3.69 21.23
N SER A 426 -35.00 4.04 22.48
CA SER A 426 -35.44 5.38 22.84
C SER A 426 -34.35 6.45 22.69
N LEU A 427 -33.07 6.06 22.80
CA LEU A 427 -31.94 6.96 22.64
C LEU A 427 -31.67 7.34 21.17
N LYS A 428 -32.22 6.61 20.19
CA LYS A 428 -32.04 6.86 18.73
C LYS A 428 -30.57 7.16 18.34
N GLN A 429 -29.63 6.52 19.03
CA GLN A 429 -28.20 6.58 18.74
C GLN A 429 -27.81 5.38 17.86
N PRO A 430 -26.80 5.52 17.00
CA PRO A 430 -26.24 4.37 16.28
C PRO A 430 -25.67 3.35 17.29
N LEU A 431 -26.03 2.07 17.12
CA LEU A 431 -25.61 0.93 17.94
C LEU A 431 -24.21 0.42 17.58
#